data_AF-A0A6M5J9Y9-F1
#
_entry.id   AF-A0A6M5J9Y9-F1
#
_cell.length_a   1.000
_cell.length_b   1.000
_cell.length_c   1.000
_cell.angle_alpha   90.00
_cell.angle_beta   90.00
_cell.angle_gamma   90.00
#
_symmetry.space_group_name_H-M   'P 1'
#
loop_
_entity.id
_entity.type
_entity.pdbx_description
1 polymer ?
#
loop_
_entity_poly.entity_id
_entity_poly.type
_entity_poly.pdbx_seq_one_letter_code
_entity_poly.pdbx_strand_id
1 'polypeptide(L)'
;MRAAIVQVTRSLRRTIAMRYRLEASRARDDRRAWIVKRRERTRLLIELGGLVTKAGLVELADDDRAVLLGLLVEAAAKLRTEESQQQILLWRRRGKRAFEARDAADPKDPPP
;
A
#
# COMPACT_ATOMS: atom_id res chain seq x y z
N MET A 1 37.49 43.93 -22.54
CA MET A 1 37.67 42.46 -22.67
C MET A 1 37.56 41.71 -21.32
N ARG A 2 38.34 42.04 -20.28
CA ARG A 2 38.28 41.38 -18.94
C ARG A 2 36.90 41.38 -18.26
N ALA A 3 36.18 42.51 -18.30
CA ALA A 3 34.87 42.64 -17.65
C ALA A 3 33.82 41.67 -18.24
N ALA A 4 33.84 41.44 -19.55
CA ALA A 4 32.95 40.50 -20.23
C ALA A 4 33.22 39.04 -19.81
N ILE A 5 34.50 38.65 -19.67
CA ILE A 5 34.90 37.31 -19.22
C ILE A 5 34.44 37.05 -17.77
N VAL A 6 34.58 38.06 -16.89
CA VAL A 6 34.10 37.98 -15.50
C VAL A 6 32.58 37.88 -15.43
N GLN A 7 31.86 38.56 -16.33
CA GLN A 7 30.40 38.47 -16.39
C GLN A 7 29.92 37.09 -16.84
N VAL A 8 30.53 36.51 -17.88
CA VAL A 8 30.20 35.17 -18.39
C VAL A 8 30.50 34.07 -17.37
N THR A 9 31.62 34.17 -16.65
CA THR A 9 31.92 33.22 -15.56
C THR A 9 30.96 33.36 -14.38
N ARG A 10 30.52 34.57 -14.04
CA ARG A 10 29.50 34.80 -12.99
C ARG A 10 28.11 34.29 -13.40
N SER A 11 27.72 34.44 -14.67
CA SER A 11 26.45 33.90 -15.17
C SER A 11 26.47 32.37 -15.21
N LEU A 12 27.58 31.76 -15.65
CA LEU A 12 27.76 30.30 -15.64
C LEU A 12 27.72 29.72 -14.22
N ARG A 13 28.38 30.35 -13.24
CA ARG A 13 28.30 29.90 -11.83
C ARG A 13 26.86 29.96 -11.29
N ARG A 14 26.08 30.96 -11.70
CA ARG A 14 24.66 31.09 -11.30
C ARG A 14 23.79 29.99 -11.92
N THR A 15 23.97 29.67 -13.20
CA THR A 15 23.19 28.61 -13.87
C THR A 15 23.55 27.23 -13.31
N ILE A 16 24.83 26.97 -13.04
CA ILE A 16 25.29 25.74 -12.38
C ILE A 16 24.66 25.62 -10.98
N ALA A 17 24.70 26.69 -10.17
CA ALA A 17 24.10 26.67 -8.84
C ALA A 17 22.57 26.47 -8.88
N MET A 18 21.88 27.07 -9.85
CA MET A 18 20.44 26.85 -10.06
C MET A 18 20.14 25.39 -10.45
N ARG A 19 20.97 24.80 -11.31
CA ARG A 19 20.83 23.40 -11.72
C ARG A 19 20.98 22.44 -10.54
N TYR A 20 22.02 22.61 -9.72
CA TYR A 20 22.20 21.78 -8.53
C TYR A 20 21.04 21.90 -7.53
N ARG A 21 20.44 23.09 -7.39
CA ARG A 21 19.24 23.27 -6.55
C ARG A 21 18.03 22.49 -7.11
N LEU A 22 17.85 22.51 -8.42
CA LEU A 22 16.77 21.78 -9.09
C LEU A 22 16.97 20.26 -8.95
N GLU A 23 18.18 19.77 -9.19
CA GLU A 23 18.55 18.36 -9.01
C GLU A 23 18.34 17.92 -7.55
N ALA A 24 18.75 18.73 -6.58
CA ALA A 24 18.51 18.47 -5.16
C ALA A 24 17.02 18.52 -4.76
N SER A 25 16.19 19.33 -5.45
CA SER A 25 14.74 19.31 -5.25
C SER A 25 14.12 18.03 -5.79
N ARG A 26 14.45 17.65 -7.03
CA ARG A 26 13.99 16.40 -7.65
C ARG A 26 14.36 15.18 -6.81
N ALA A 27 15.60 15.09 -6.34
CA ALA A 27 16.05 13.99 -5.48
C ALA A 27 15.26 13.90 -4.16
N ARG A 28 14.85 15.04 -3.59
CA ARG A 28 13.99 15.07 -2.39
C ARG A 28 12.58 14.61 -2.71
N ASP A 29 12.03 15.05 -3.84
CA ASP A 29 10.68 14.69 -4.27
C ASP A 29 10.59 13.19 -4.61
N ASP A 30 11.59 12.64 -5.30
CA ASP A 30 11.72 11.21 -5.59
C ASP A 30 11.83 10.38 -4.30
N ARG A 31 12.64 10.85 -3.33
CA ARG A 31 12.76 10.20 -2.03
C ARG A 31 11.43 10.23 -1.26
N ARG A 32 10.70 11.35 -1.29
CA ARG A 32 9.37 11.46 -0.67
C ARG A 32 8.37 10.51 -1.32
N ALA A 33 8.32 10.48 -2.65
CA ALA A 33 7.47 9.56 -3.40
C ALA A 33 7.77 8.10 -3.06
N TRP A 34 9.05 7.73 -2.94
CA TRP A 34 9.44 6.39 -2.50
C TRP A 34 8.99 6.05 -1.08
N ILE A 35 9.16 6.96 -0.12
CA ILE A 35 8.72 6.75 1.27
C ILE A 35 7.20 6.55 1.32
N VAL A 36 6.43 7.37 0.60
CA VAL A 36 4.97 7.26 0.54
C VAL A 36 4.55 5.90 0.00
N LYS A 37 5.07 5.50 -1.17
CA LYS A 37 4.79 4.18 -1.76
C LYS A 37 5.17 3.02 -0.84
N ARG A 38 6.27 3.14 -0.10
CA ARG A 38 6.68 2.11 0.88
C ARG A 38 5.70 2.01 2.05
N ARG A 39 5.24 3.15 2.57
CA ARG A 39 4.25 3.18 3.66
C ARG A 39 2.91 2.61 3.21
N GLU A 40 2.46 2.97 2.01
CA GLU A 40 1.25 2.42 1.41
C GLU A 40 1.34 0.90 1.25
N ARG A 41 2.46 0.38 0.70
CA ARG A 41 2.69 -1.06 0.58
C ARG A 41 2.66 -1.76 1.95
N THR A 42 3.35 -1.19 2.93
CA THR A 42 3.42 -1.78 4.28
C THR A 42 2.04 -1.80 4.92
N ARG A 43 1.28 -0.71 4.82
CA ARG A 43 -0.09 -0.61 5.31
C ARG A 43 -0.99 -1.66 4.64
N LEU A 44 -0.94 -1.76 3.31
CA LEU A 44 -1.71 -2.76 2.58
C LEU A 44 -1.41 -4.19 3.05
N LEU A 45 -0.13 -4.55 3.21
CA LEU A 45 0.24 -5.89 3.66
C LEU A 45 -0.23 -6.18 5.09
N ILE A 46 -0.15 -5.18 5.99
CA ILE A 46 -0.67 -5.29 7.36
C ILE A 46 -2.18 -5.45 7.35
N GLU A 47 -2.90 -4.66 6.56
CA GLU A 47 -4.35 -4.75 6.41
C GLU A 47 -4.76 -6.13 5.90
N LEU A 48 -4.09 -6.63 4.85
CA LEU A 48 -4.33 -7.97 4.32
C LEU A 48 -4.06 -9.06 5.37
N GLY A 49 -2.96 -8.96 6.12
CA GLY A 49 -2.69 -9.88 7.23
C GLY A 49 -3.78 -9.83 8.31
N GLY A 50 -4.26 -8.63 8.63
CA GLY A 50 -5.38 -8.44 9.54
C GLY A 50 -6.68 -9.08 9.06
N LEU A 51 -6.93 -9.17 7.74
CA LEU A 51 -8.09 -9.90 7.20
C LEU A 51 -8.00 -11.40 7.44
N VAL A 52 -6.79 -11.99 7.33
CA VAL A 52 -6.56 -13.42 7.59
C VAL A 52 -6.87 -13.75 9.05
N THR A 53 -6.34 -12.96 9.99
CA THR A 53 -6.65 -13.11 11.42
C THR A 53 -8.13 -12.84 11.70
N LYS A 54 -8.74 -11.83 11.07
CA LYS A 54 -10.16 -11.52 11.29
C LYS A 54 -11.10 -12.64 10.85
N ALA A 55 -10.72 -13.38 9.81
CA ALA A 55 -11.43 -14.55 9.32
C ALA A 55 -11.23 -15.80 10.18
N GLY A 56 -10.42 -15.73 11.26
CA GLY A 56 -10.11 -16.87 12.14
C GLY A 56 -9.23 -17.92 11.47
N LEU A 57 -8.61 -17.59 10.32
CA LEU A 57 -7.88 -18.57 9.53
C LEU A 57 -6.57 -18.98 10.19
N VAL A 58 -5.96 -18.10 10.98
CA VAL A 58 -4.71 -18.42 11.69
C VAL A 58 -4.96 -19.51 12.72
N GLU A 59 -6.03 -19.37 13.50
CA GLU A 59 -6.42 -20.34 14.52
C GLU A 59 -6.93 -21.64 13.88
N LEU A 60 -7.77 -21.55 12.84
CA LEU A 60 -8.34 -22.73 12.18
C LEU A 60 -7.31 -23.56 11.38
N ALA A 61 -6.25 -22.92 10.88
CA ALA A 61 -5.20 -23.58 10.12
C ALA A 61 -3.92 -23.83 10.94
N ASP A 62 -3.93 -23.56 12.26
CA ASP A 62 -2.76 -23.68 13.14
C ASP A 62 -1.51 -22.95 12.61
N ASP A 63 -1.69 -21.74 12.08
CA ASP A 63 -0.67 -20.93 11.39
C ASP A 63 0.06 -21.67 10.22
N ASP A 64 -0.51 -22.74 9.67
CA ASP A 64 0.05 -23.44 8.53
C ASP A 64 -0.08 -22.58 7.25
N ARG A 65 1.05 -21.98 6.88
CA ARG A 65 1.17 -21.09 5.72
C ARG A 65 0.87 -21.80 4.40
N ALA A 66 1.13 -23.11 4.29
CA ALA A 66 0.82 -23.87 3.08
C ALA A 66 -0.69 -24.05 2.92
N VAL A 67 -1.39 -24.33 4.03
CA VAL A 67 -2.87 -24.41 4.05
C VAL A 67 -3.50 -23.06 3.70
N LEU A 68 -3.04 -21.99 4.33
CA LEU A 68 -3.52 -20.63 4.05
C LEU A 68 -3.31 -20.24 2.58
N LEU A 69 -2.12 -20.52 2.03
CA LEU A 69 -1.84 -20.26 0.62
C LEU A 69 -2.72 -21.12 -0.29
N GLY A 70 -2.93 -22.40 0.04
CA GLY A 70 -3.81 -23.30 -0.70
C GLY A 70 -5.24 -22.77 -0.82
N LEU A 71 -5.81 -22.30 0.30
CA LEU A 71 -7.14 -21.67 0.33
C LEU A 71 -7.23 -20.45 -0.60
N LEU A 72 -6.22 -19.58 -0.55
CA LEU A 72 -6.17 -18.38 -1.39
C LEU A 72 -6.00 -18.72 -2.89
N VAL A 73 -5.23 -19.77 -3.21
CA VAL A 73 -5.09 -20.28 -4.58
C VAL A 73 -6.41 -20.84 -5.09
N GLU A 74 -7.15 -21.59 -4.27
CA GLU A 74 -8.47 -22.10 -4.62
C GLU A 74 -9.46 -20.95 -4.86
N ALA A 75 -9.45 -19.94 -3.99
CA ALA A 75 -10.27 -18.74 -4.17
C ALA A 75 -9.92 -18.00 -5.47
N ALA A 76 -8.62 -17.83 -5.76
CA ALA A 76 -8.17 -17.22 -7.01
C ALA A 76 -8.58 -18.02 -8.25
N ALA A 77 -8.58 -19.36 -8.18
CA ALA A 77 -9.06 -20.20 -9.26
C ALA A 77 -10.55 -20.00 -9.54
N LYS A 78 -11.38 -19.91 -8.49
CA LYS A 78 -12.83 -19.62 -8.60
C LYS A 78 -13.11 -18.24 -9.22
N LEU A 79 -12.21 -17.27 -9.04
CA LEU A 79 -12.37 -15.93 -9.61
C LEU A 79 -11.87 -15.79 -11.05
N ARG A 80 -11.19 -16.81 -11.61
CA ARG A 80 -10.75 -16.80 -13.01
C ARG A 80 -11.80 -17.31 -13.98
N THR A 81 -12.95 -17.78 -13.50
CA THR A 81 -14.06 -18.28 -14.33
C THR A 81 -15.02 -17.17 -14.74
N GLU A 82 -15.87 -17.44 -15.74
CA GLU A 82 -16.88 -16.49 -16.23
C GLU A 82 -17.90 -16.08 -15.15
N GLU A 83 -18.13 -16.93 -14.14
CA GLU A 83 -19.02 -16.66 -12.99
C GLU A 83 -18.39 -15.80 -11.89
N SER A 84 -17.16 -15.32 -12.08
CA SER A 84 -16.39 -14.56 -11.09
C SER A 84 -17.14 -13.35 -10.51
N GLN A 85 -17.95 -12.65 -11.30
CA GLN A 85 -18.71 -11.48 -10.84
C GLN A 85 -19.76 -11.85 -9.77
N GLN A 86 -20.53 -12.92 -10.00
CA GLN A 86 -21.52 -13.40 -9.04
C GLN A 86 -20.83 -13.89 -7.76
N GLN A 87 -19.70 -14.59 -7.90
CA GLN A 87 -18.90 -15.06 -6.77
C GLN A 87 -18.36 -13.89 -5.93
N ILE A 88 -17.84 -12.84 -6.56
CA ILE A 88 -17.38 -11.62 -5.90
C ILE A 88 -18.52 -10.94 -5.13
N LEU A 89 -19.71 -10.82 -5.74
CA LEU A 89 -20.86 -10.21 -5.09
C LEU A 89 -21.28 -10.99 -3.82
N LEU A 90 -21.28 -12.33 -3.89
CA LEU A 90 -21.58 -13.19 -2.76
C LEU A 90 -20.55 -13.04 -1.63
N TRP A 91 -19.26 -13.09 -1.97
CA TRP A 91 -18.18 -12.93 -1.00
C TRP A 91 -18.16 -11.54 -0.38
N ARG A 92 -18.43 -10.48 -1.15
CA ARG A 92 -18.54 -9.11 -0.63
C ARG A 92 -19.64 -9.00 0.42
N ARG A 93 -20.83 -9.56 0.15
CA ARG A 93 -21.94 -9.57 1.13
C ARG A 93 -21.60 -10.37 2.39
N ARG A 94 -20.94 -11.52 2.23
CA ARG A 94 -20.50 -12.35 3.37
C ARG A 94 -19.46 -11.63 4.21
N GLY A 95 -18.45 -11.04 3.57
CA GLY A 95 -17.41 -10.26 4.24
C GLY A 95 -17.99 -9.10 5.03
N LYS A 96 -18.90 -8.32 4.44
CA LYS A 96 -19.57 -7.20 5.13
C LYS A 96 -20.24 -7.66 6.42
N ARG A 97 -21.04 -8.73 6.38
CA ARG A 97 -21.69 -9.29 7.57
C ARG A 97 -20.70 -9.81 8.62
N ALA A 98 -19.59 -10.42 8.20
CA ALA A 98 -18.56 -10.89 9.11
C ALA A 98 -17.86 -9.73 9.85
N PHE A 99 -17.63 -8.60 9.15
CA PHE A 99 -17.14 -7.38 9.78
C PHE A 99 -18.13 -6.83 10.79
N GLU A 100 -19.40 -6.64 10.41
CA GLU A 100 -20.46 -6.12 11.29
C GLU A 100 -20.65 -6.99 12.54
N ALA A 101 -20.67 -8.32 12.39
CA ALA A 101 -20.81 -9.25 13.51
C ALA A 101 -19.63 -9.17 14.49
N ARG A 102 -18.41 -8.97 13.98
CA ARG A 102 -17.20 -8.85 14.81
C ARG A 102 -17.16 -7.51 15.54
N ASP A 103 -17.51 -6.41 14.86
CA ASP A 103 -17.59 -5.08 15.48
C ASP A 103 -18.67 -5.01 16.57
N ALA A 104 -19.77 -5.78 16.42
CA ALA A 104 -20.78 -5.92 17.47
C ALA A 104 -20.31 -6.76 18.67
N ALA A 105 -19.41 -7.73 18.44
CA ALA A 105 -18.84 -8.59 19.48
C ALA A 105 -17.65 -7.96 20.22
N ASP A 106 -16.99 -6.97 19.61
CA ASP A 106 -15.87 -6.21 20.17
C ASP A 106 -16.19 -4.70 20.10
N PRO A 107 -17.05 -4.19 21.01
CA PRO A 107 -17.48 -2.80 20.99
C PRO A 107 -16.28 -1.90 21.20
N LYS A 108 -16.00 -1.02 20.23
CA LYS A 108 -14.84 -0.14 20.27
C LYS A 108 -14.90 0.93 21.39
N ASP A 109 -16.04 1.05 22.06
CA ASP A 109 -16.25 1.77 23.31
C ASP A 109 -17.33 1.03 24.13
N PRO A 110 -17.12 0.68 25.41
CA PRO A 110 -18.19 0.16 26.27
C PRO A 110 -19.22 1.27 26.58
N PRO A 111 -20.50 0.92 26.83
CA PRO A 111 -21.51 1.91 27.20
C PRO A 111 -21.11 2.66 28.49
N PRO A 112 -21.51 3.93 28.64
CA PRO A 112 -21.12 4.78 29.77
C PRO A 112 -21.61 4.26 31.12
#